data_AF-A0A2V7YRR7-F1
#
_entry.id   AF-A0A2V7YRR7-F1
#
_cell.length_a   1.000
_cell.length_b   1.000
_cell.length_c   1.000
_cell.angle_alpha   90.00
_cell.angle_beta   90.00
_cell.angle_gamma   90.00
#
_symmetry.space_group_name_H-M   'P 1'
#
loop_
_entity.id
_entity.type
_entity.pdbx_description
1 polymer ?
#
loop_
_entity_poly.entity_id
_entity_poly.type
_entity_poly.pdbx_seq_one_letter_code
_entity_poly.pdbx_strand_id
1 'polypeptide(L)'
;NAPKSESLLDIATRTSFRYLAMDPPHEMVIGTIIVPPRAVLATMNFLVTPDDRGGSLLSTETRVLAANDSFARRFAIYWRIIHPGSDIIRRMWLRAIKKRAEGSRLTRSE
;
A
#
# COMPACT_ATOMS: atom_id res chain seq x y z
N ASN A 1 2.40 16.88 6.79
CA ASN A 1 1.04 17.46 6.79
C ASN A 1 0.57 17.63 5.37
N ALA A 2 -0.21 16.67 4.84
CA ALA A 2 -0.83 16.83 3.53
C ALA A 2 -2.05 17.77 3.64
N PRO A 3 -2.25 18.69 2.68
CA PRO A 3 -3.43 19.55 2.65
C PRO A 3 -4.72 18.72 2.53
N LYS A 4 -5.79 19.16 3.21
CA LYS A 4 -7.03 18.39 3.45
C LYS A 4 -7.83 17.99 2.20
N SER A 5 -7.53 18.57 1.02
CA SER A 5 -8.28 18.35 -0.23
C SER A 5 -7.58 17.43 -1.23
N GLU A 6 -6.37 16.95 -0.93
CA GLU A 6 -5.59 16.15 -1.88
C GLU A 6 -5.34 14.75 -1.28
N SER A 7 -5.59 13.70 -2.07
CA SER A 7 -5.32 12.34 -1.62
C SER A 7 -3.82 12.17 -1.38
N LEU A 8 -3.45 11.52 -0.27
CA LEU A 8 -2.05 11.16 0.01
C LEU A 8 -1.43 10.37 -1.14
N LEU A 9 -2.25 9.62 -1.88
CA LEU A 9 -1.81 8.84 -3.03
C LEU A 9 -1.48 9.75 -4.22
N ASP A 10 -2.22 10.84 -4.43
CA ASP A 10 -1.92 11.81 -5.49
C ASP A 10 -0.61 12.53 -5.21
N ILE A 11 -0.36 12.91 -3.95
CA ILE A 11 0.93 13.50 -3.54
C ILE A 11 2.06 12.49 -3.72
N ALA A 12 1.87 11.23 -3.30
CA ALA A 12 2.87 10.18 -3.48
C ALA A 12 3.18 9.95 -4.96
N THR A 13 2.17 9.96 -5.82
CA THR A 13 2.37 9.72 -7.27
C THR A 13 3.09 10.85 -8.00
N ARG A 14 3.16 12.06 -7.41
CA ARG A 14 4.04 13.14 -7.88
C ARG A 14 5.52 12.90 -7.63
N THR A 15 5.86 11.89 -6.81
CA THR A 15 7.25 11.50 -6.51
C THR A 15 7.68 10.29 -7.36
N SER A 16 8.37 9.29 -6.84
CA SER A 16 8.75 8.08 -7.58
C SER A 16 7.64 7.02 -7.67
N PHE A 17 6.54 7.19 -6.93
CA PHE A 17 5.41 6.26 -6.94
C PHE A 17 4.53 6.45 -8.19
N ARG A 18 4.01 5.36 -8.74
CA ARG A 18 3.11 5.36 -9.91
C ARG A 18 1.99 4.35 -9.69
N TYR A 19 0.78 4.66 -10.13
CA TYR A 19 -0.26 3.64 -10.22
C TYR A 19 0.13 2.64 -11.32
N LEU A 20 0.05 1.36 -11.00
CA LEU A 20 0.23 0.25 -11.94
C LEU A 20 -1.11 -0.39 -12.33
N ALA A 21 -2.09 -0.36 -11.41
CA ALA A 21 -3.47 -0.77 -11.67
C ALA A 21 -4.43 0.02 -10.74
N MET A 22 -5.64 0.26 -11.23
CA MET A 22 -6.72 0.92 -10.50
C MET A 22 -8.06 0.35 -10.97
N ASP A 23 -8.68 -0.51 -10.15
CA ASP A 23 -9.99 -1.12 -10.37
C ASP A 23 -10.85 -0.96 -9.11
N PRO A 24 -11.49 0.21 -8.91
CA PRO A 24 -12.31 0.45 -7.73
C PRO A 24 -13.64 -0.34 -7.77
N PRO A 25 -14.11 -0.89 -6.64
CA PRO A 25 -13.50 -0.85 -5.31
C PRO A 25 -12.51 -2.01 -5.03
N HIS A 26 -12.25 -2.88 -6.00
CA HIS A 26 -11.60 -4.18 -5.80
C HIS A 26 -10.10 -4.12 -5.58
N GLU A 27 -9.36 -3.40 -6.42
CA GLU A 27 -7.91 -3.37 -6.31
C GLU A 27 -7.29 -2.04 -6.74
N MET A 28 -6.21 -1.68 -6.06
CA MET A 28 -5.31 -0.63 -6.49
C MET A 28 -3.87 -1.09 -6.27
N VAL A 29 -3.00 -0.88 -7.27
CA VAL A 29 -1.59 -1.24 -7.22
C VAL A 29 -0.73 -0.01 -7.46
N ILE A 30 0.22 0.22 -6.58
CA ILE A 30 1.20 1.31 -6.66
C ILE A 30 2.61 0.72 -6.78
N GLY A 31 3.39 1.20 -7.73
CA GLY A 31 4.78 0.82 -7.96
C GLY A 31 5.77 1.95 -7.69
N THR A 32 7.02 1.62 -7.39
CA THR A 32 8.13 2.56 -7.27
C THR A 32 9.47 1.90 -7.61
N ILE A 33 10.46 2.73 -7.95
CA ILE A 33 11.85 2.30 -8.14
C ILE A 33 12.60 2.57 -6.83
N ILE A 34 13.10 1.52 -6.18
CA ILE A 34 13.89 1.62 -4.95
C ILE A 34 15.37 1.91 -5.29
N VAL A 35 15.92 1.22 -6.29
CA VAL A 35 17.30 1.43 -6.76
C VAL A 35 17.28 1.70 -8.27
N PRO A 36 17.64 2.93 -8.72
CA PRO A 36 17.67 3.27 -10.13
C PRO A 36 18.99 2.89 -10.83
N PRO A 37 18.97 2.72 -12.18
CA PRO A 37 17.78 2.47 -12.99
C PRO A 37 17.37 0.99 -12.89
N ARG A 38 16.12 0.72 -12.46
CA ARG A 38 15.47 -0.62 -12.43
C ARG A 38 16.25 -1.75 -11.76
N ALA A 39 17.17 -1.45 -10.84
CA ALA A 39 17.91 -2.46 -10.10
C ALA A 39 17.06 -3.14 -9.02
N VAL A 40 16.18 -2.36 -8.37
CA VAL A 40 15.16 -2.87 -7.44
C VAL A 40 13.86 -2.10 -7.66
N LEU A 41 12.79 -2.84 -7.96
CA LEU A 41 11.43 -2.35 -8.10
C LEU A 41 10.59 -2.87 -6.95
N ALA A 42 9.65 -2.07 -6.46
CA ALA A 42 8.68 -2.51 -5.48
C ALA A 42 7.27 -2.12 -5.90
N THR A 43 6.32 -2.99 -5.59
CA THR A 43 4.90 -2.75 -5.77
C THR A 43 4.17 -3.04 -4.48
N MET A 44 3.14 -2.25 -4.17
CA MET A 44 2.22 -2.50 -3.07
C MET A 44 0.79 -2.42 -3.58
N ASN A 45 -0.06 -3.33 -3.14
CA ASN A 45 -1.49 -3.27 -3.46
C ASN A 45 -2.36 -2.99 -2.23
N PHE A 46 -3.59 -2.58 -2.51
CA PHE A 46 -4.73 -2.68 -1.61
C PHE A 46 -5.79 -3.50 -2.33
N LEU A 47 -6.14 -4.65 -1.76
CA LEU A 47 -7.09 -5.58 -2.33
C LEU A 47 -8.28 -5.72 -1.39
N VAL A 48 -9.48 -5.49 -1.93
CA VAL A 48 -10.76 -5.66 -1.26
C VAL A 48 -11.40 -6.94 -1.79
N THR A 49 -11.70 -7.86 -0.88
CA THR A 49 -12.43 -9.09 -1.16
C THR A 49 -13.69 -9.14 -0.30
N PRO A 50 -14.79 -9.76 -0.77
CA PRO A 50 -15.95 -10.00 0.07
C PRO A 50 -15.56 -10.92 1.25
N ASP A 51 -16.17 -10.72 2.42
CA ASP A 51 -16.10 -11.69 3.52
C ASP A 51 -17.40 -12.52 3.61
N ASP A 52 -17.33 -13.67 4.28
CA ASP A 52 -18.45 -14.61 4.41
C ASP A 52 -19.64 -14.07 5.23
N ARG A 53 -19.53 -12.87 5.81
CA ARG A 53 -20.53 -12.22 6.67
C ARG A 53 -21.15 -10.99 6.02
N GLY A 54 -20.99 -10.84 4.70
CA GLY A 54 -21.51 -9.68 3.95
C GLY A 54 -20.74 -8.38 4.21
N GLY A 55 -19.52 -8.49 4.75
CA GLY A 55 -18.54 -7.42 4.88
C GLY A 55 -17.47 -7.50 3.78
N SER A 56 -16.32 -6.88 4.04
CA SER A 56 -15.19 -6.90 3.13
C SER A 56 -13.87 -7.02 3.90
N LEU A 57 -12.96 -7.82 3.37
CA LEU A 57 -11.58 -7.92 3.82
C LEU A 57 -10.71 -7.02 2.94
N LEU A 58 -10.13 -5.99 3.57
CA LEU A 58 -9.07 -5.17 2.96
C LEU A 58 -7.70 -5.73 3.37
N SER A 59 -6.88 -6.07 2.39
CA SER A 59 -5.51 -6.54 2.58
C SER A 59 -4.50 -5.65 1.83
N THR A 60 -3.24 -5.74 2.22
CA THR A 60 -2.13 -5.11 1.49
C THR A 60 -0.95 -6.07 1.41
N GLU A 61 -0.36 -6.18 0.24
CA GLU A 61 0.84 -6.96 -0.02
C GLU A 61 1.91 -6.05 -0.60
N THR A 62 3.19 -6.33 -0.31
CA THR A 62 4.32 -5.70 -0.99
C THR A 62 5.18 -6.74 -1.64
N ARG A 63 5.43 -6.55 -2.94
CA ARG A 63 6.24 -7.43 -3.77
C ARG A 63 7.44 -6.64 -4.26
N VAL A 64 8.61 -7.26 -4.26
CA VAL A 64 9.87 -6.63 -4.64
C VAL A 64 10.55 -7.49 -5.69
N LEU A 65 10.94 -6.86 -6.79
CA LEU A 65 11.72 -7.48 -7.85
C LEU A 65 13.12 -6.86 -7.86
N ALA A 66 14.15 -7.69 -7.71
CA ALA A 66 15.54 -7.30 -7.88
C ALA A 66 16.07 -7.82 -9.22
N ALA A 67 16.88 -7.01 -9.90
CA ALA A 67 17.42 -7.37 -11.22
C ALA A 67 18.45 -8.52 -11.18
N ASN A 68 19.08 -8.74 -10.02
CA ASN A 68 20.03 -9.85 -9.80
C ASN A 68 20.18 -10.15 -8.30
N ASP A 69 20.87 -11.24 -7.98
CA ASP A 69 21.08 -11.73 -6.61
C ASP A 69 21.83 -10.75 -5.72
N SER A 70 22.75 -9.95 -6.28
CA SER A 70 23.49 -8.94 -5.52
C SER A 70 22.55 -7.84 -5.02
N PHE A 71 21.66 -7.34 -5.87
CA PHE A 71 20.62 -6.40 -5.49
C PHE A 71 19.60 -7.03 -4.53
N ALA A 72 19.22 -8.29 -4.75
CA ALA A 72 18.32 -9.02 -3.85
C ALA A 72 18.89 -9.12 -2.43
N ARG A 73 20.17 -9.51 -2.30
CA ARG A 73 20.85 -9.62 -1.00
C ARG A 73 21.00 -8.28 -0.30
N ARG A 74 21.40 -7.23 -1.04
CA ARG A 74 21.50 -5.87 -0.48
C ARG A 74 20.14 -5.37 -0.01
N PHE A 75 19.10 -5.60 -0.81
CA PHE A 75 17.74 -5.25 -0.43
C PHE A 75 17.25 -6.05 0.78
N ALA A 76 17.56 -7.34 0.89
CA ALA A 76 17.19 -8.16 2.05
C ALA A 76 17.83 -7.65 3.35
N ILE A 77 19.09 -7.21 3.31
CA ILE A 77 19.78 -6.60 4.46
C ILE A 77 19.10 -5.29 4.85
N TYR A 78 18.86 -4.41 3.87
CA TYR A 78 18.13 -3.16 4.08
C TYR A 78 16.74 -3.43 4.68
N TRP A 79 15.99 -4.36 4.08
CA TRP A 79 14.66 -4.75 4.52
C TRP A 79 14.66 -5.24 5.96
N ARG A 80 15.66 -6.02 6.37
CA ARG A 80 15.77 -6.53 7.75
C ARG A 80 15.87 -5.42 8.81
N ILE A 81 16.30 -4.23 8.43
CA ILE A 81 16.35 -3.06 9.33
C ILE A 81 15.02 -2.31 9.32
N ILE A 82 14.41 -2.13 8.16
CA ILE A 82 13.24 -1.24 7.99
C ILE A 82 11.88 -1.95 8.14
N HIS A 83 11.80 -3.26 7.95
CA HIS A 83 10.54 -4.00 7.93
C HIS A 83 9.71 -3.83 9.21
N PRO A 84 10.27 -3.79 10.45
CA PRO A 84 9.43 -3.72 11.64
C PRO A 84 8.63 -2.41 11.69
N GLY A 85 9.27 -1.30 11.32
CA GLY A 85 8.63 0.01 11.23
C GLY A 85 7.60 0.07 10.10
N SER A 86 7.94 -0.46 8.92
CA SER A 86 7.03 -0.53 7.77
C SER A 86 5.76 -1.31 8.12
N ASP A 87 5.90 -2.45 8.79
CA ASP A 87 4.78 -3.30 9.18
C ASP A 87 3.84 -2.61 10.17
N ILE A 88 4.39 -1.84 11.12
CA ILE A 88 3.58 -1.03 12.05
C ILE A 88 2.76 0.01 11.28
N ILE A 89 3.40 0.76 10.37
CA ILE A 89 2.73 1.79 9.57
C ILE A 89 1.60 1.18 8.73
N ARG A 90 1.84 0.05 8.06
CA ARG A 90 0.83 -0.65 7.24
C ARG A 90 -0.35 -1.12 8.08
N ARG A 91 -0.09 -1.71 9.26
CA ARG A 91 -1.15 -2.10 10.20
C ARG A 91 -1.94 -0.88 10.70
N MET A 92 -1.29 0.24 10.95
CA MET A 92 -1.96 1.49 11.32
C MET A 92 -2.86 2.00 10.20
N TRP A 93 -2.42 1.96 8.94
CA TRP A 93 -3.24 2.32 7.78
C TRP A 93 -4.49 1.43 7.68
N LEU A 94 -4.33 0.10 7.72
CA LEU A 94 -5.47 -0.83 7.65
C LEU A 94 -6.47 -0.60 8.78
N ARG A 95 -6.00 -0.40 10.02
CA ARG A 95 -6.86 -0.08 11.17
C ARG A 95 -7.60 1.24 10.99
N ALA A 96 -6.92 2.28 10.49
CA ALA A 96 -7.53 3.58 10.26
C ALA A 96 -8.59 3.52 9.15
N ILE A 97 -8.32 2.78 8.06
CA ILE A 97 -9.28 2.55 6.97
C ILE A 97 -10.50 1.80 7.51
N LYS A 98 -10.29 0.70 8.25
CA LYS A 98 -11.36 -0.05 8.91
C LYS A 98 -12.26 0.86 9.76
N LYS A 99 -11.65 1.61 10.69
CA LYS A 99 -12.38 2.52 11.58
C LYS A 99 -13.22 3.54 10.81
N ARG A 100 -12.69 4.10 9.72
CA ARG A 100 -13.41 5.06 8.87
C ARG A 100 -14.55 4.41 8.10
N ALA A 101 -14.31 3.27 7.47
CA ALA A 101 -15.31 2.55 6.69
C ALA A 101 -16.49 2.08 7.55
N GLU A 102 -16.21 1.54 8.73
CA GLU A 102 -17.24 1.08 9.67
C GLU A 102 -17.96 2.25 10.35
N GLY A 103 -17.25 3.32 10.70
CA GLY A 103 -17.84 4.53 11.29
C GLY A 103 -18.78 5.29 10.34
N SER A 104 -18.44 5.36 9.05
CA SER A 104 -19.31 5.97 8.02
C SER A 104 -20.59 5.18 7.75
N ARG A 105 -20.64 3.89 8.12
CA ARG A 105 -21.85 3.06 7.98
C ARG A 105 -22.91 3.44 9.01
N LEU A 106 -22.51 3.79 10.24
CA LEU A 106 -23.45 4.20 11.30
C LEU A 106 -24.14 5.53 11.01
N THR A 107 -23.49 6.45 10.27
CA THR A 107 -24.05 7.76 9.93
C THR A 107 -24.95 7.75 8.68
N ARG A 108 -25.06 6.61 7.98
CA ARG A 108 -25.86 6.47 6.75
C ARG A 108 -27.18 5.73 6.95
N SER A 109 -27.48 5.36 8.19
CA SER A 109 -28.68 4.64 8.63
C SER A 109 -29.63 5.51 9.47
N GLU A 110 -29.44 6.83 9.46
CA GLU A 110 -30.41 7.87 9.88
C GLU A 110 -30.88 8.63 8.64
#